data_AF-A0AAP0N862-F1
#
_entry.id   AF-A0AAP0N862-F1
#
_cell.length_a   1.000
_cell.length_b   1.000
_cell.length_c   1.000
_cell.angle_alpha   90.00
_cell.angle_beta   90.00
_cell.angle_gamma   90.00
#
_symmetry.space_group_name_H-M   'P 1'
#
loop_
_entity.id
_entity.type
_entity.pdbx_description
1 polymer ?
#
loop_
_entity_poly.entity_id
_entity_poly.type
_entity_poly.pdbx_seq_one_letter_code
_entity_poly.pdbx_strand_id
1 'polypeptide(L)'
;MASTSINTKEAEITFMDPSLYKAVAEGNVLAFNEYANRLQNLVIANKNIILYIHITAQCVKTPERTDFVREILTTCPFLLFQKNAKEEIPLHIVARYGRSEIVRVLIKHTKVAEEDLLERGEEGRT
;
A
#
# COMPACT_ATOMS: atom_id res chain seq x y z
N MET A 1 13.13 -22.50 -36.28
CA MET A 1 13.59 -21.57 -35.22
C MET A 1 12.37 -21.25 -34.38
N ALA A 2 12.40 -21.62 -33.09
CA ALA A 2 11.22 -21.60 -32.23
C ALA A 2 10.76 -20.16 -31.97
N SER A 3 9.51 -19.87 -32.31
CA SER A 3 8.81 -18.66 -31.91
C SER A 3 8.53 -18.74 -30.41
N THR A 4 9.32 -18.06 -29.60
CA THR A 4 9.03 -17.92 -28.17
C THR A 4 7.85 -16.98 -28.01
N SER A 5 6.67 -17.56 -27.77
CA SER A 5 5.49 -16.86 -27.28
C SER A 5 5.85 -16.08 -26.03
N ILE A 6 5.85 -14.75 -26.15
CA ILE A 6 5.79 -13.84 -25.01
C ILE A 6 4.49 -14.13 -24.26
N ASN A 7 4.65 -14.76 -23.10
CA ASN A 7 3.57 -15.09 -22.17
C ASN A 7 2.96 -13.79 -21.63
N THR A 8 1.75 -13.48 -22.08
CA THR A 8 1.03 -12.22 -21.83
C THR A 8 0.55 -12.02 -20.38
N LYS A 9 1.08 -12.77 -19.41
CA LYS A 9 0.75 -12.63 -17.97
C LYS A 9 1.73 -11.78 -17.16
N GLU A 10 2.81 -11.29 -17.76
CA GLU A 10 3.83 -10.50 -17.06
C GLU A 10 3.73 -8.97 -17.32
N ALA A 11 2.73 -8.53 -18.11
CA ALA A 11 2.61 -7.15 -18.57
C ALA A 11 1.49 -6.34 -17.88
N GLU A 12 1.29 -6.50 -16.57
CA GLU A 12 0.46 -5.59 -15.75
C GLU A 12 1.26 -4.94 -14.61
N ILE A 13 2.54 -4.66 -14.85
CA ILE A 13 3.25 -3.65 -14.04
C ILE A 13 3.10 -2.35 -14.82
N THR A 14 2.07 -1.57 -14.49
CA THR A 14 2.03 -0.14 -14.83
C THR A 14 3.39 0.44 -14.46
N PHE A 15 4.10 1.00 -15.44
CA PHE A 15 5.44 1.55 -15.26
C PHE A 15 5.36 2.70 -14.24
N MET A 16 5.56 2.39 -12.96
CA MET A 16 5.61 3.37 -11.89
C MET A 16 6.80 4.29 -12.18
N ASP A 17 6.58 5.60 -12.10
CA ASP A 17 7.65 6.57 -12.29
C ASP A 17 8.86 6.18 -11.42
N PRO A 18 10.09 6.07 -11.97
CA PRO A 18 11.25 5.61 -11.21
C PRO A 18 11.53 6.44 -9.95
N SER A 19 11.21 7.73 -9.99
CA SER A 19 11.37 8.65 -8.86
C SER A 19 10.34 8.36 -7.77
N LEU A 20 9.09 8.06 -8.17
CA LEU A 20 8.06 7.61 -7.25
C LEU A 20 8.41 6.25 -6.64
N TYR A 21 8.85 5.29 -7.45
CA TYR A 21 9.30 3.98 -6.95
C TYR A 21 10.38 4.15 -5.88
N LYS A 22 11.38 4.99 -6.15
CA LYS A 22 12.46 5.29 -5.22
C LYS A 22 11.94 5.95 -3.94
N ALA A 23 11.08 6.96 -4.04
CA ALA A 23 10.49 7.64 -2.89
C ALA A 23 9.71 6.67 -1.99
N VAL A 24 8.92 5.76 -2.60
CA VAL A 24 8.14 4.72 -1.89
C VAL A 24 9.07 3.70 -1.24
N ALA A 25 10.07 3.21 -1.97
CA ALA A 25 11.04 2.23 -1.48
C ALA A 25 11.85 2.77 -0.28
N GLU A 26 12.21 4.05 -0.32
CA GLU A 26 12.93 4.74 0.76
C GLU A 26 11.99 5.20 1.90
N GLY A 27 10.67 5.18 1.70
CA GLY A 27 9.70 5.73 2.64
C GLY A 27 9.84 7.25 2.82
N ASN A 28 10.24 7.97 1.77
CA ASN A 28 10.39 9.41 1.79
C ASN A 28 9.01 10.07 1.60
N VAL A 29 8.37 10.44 2.72
CA VAL A 29 7.05 11.06 2.75
C VAL A 29 7.01 12.38 1.96
N LEU A 30 8.05 13.23 2.10
CA LEU A 30 8.09 14.52 1.43
C LEU A 30 8.13 14.35 -0.09
N ALA A 31 9.04 13.51 -0.58
CA ALA A 31 9.15 13.21 -2.01
C ALA A 31 7.86 12.54 -2.53
N PHE A 32 7.26 11.62 -1.77
CA PHE A 32 5.97 11.01 -2.12
C PHE A 32 4.84 12.04 -2.21
N ASN A 33 4.80 13.00 -1.28
CA ASN A 33 3.77 14.04 -1.24
C ASN A 33 3.88 15.05 -2.39
N GLU A 34 5.06 15.24 -3.00
CA GLU A 34 5.17 16.00 -4.25
C GLU A 34 4.39 15.35 -5.40
N TYR A 35 4.20 14.03 -5.36
CA TYR A 35 3.33 13.30 -6.29
C TYR A 35 1.85 13.31 -5.83
N ALA A 36 1.51 13.86 -4.65
CA ALA A 36 0.18 13.73 -4.02
C ALA A 36 -0.98 14.36 -4.77
N ASN A 37 -0.73 15.47 -5.46
CA ASN A 37 -1.75 16.05 -6.33
C ASN A 37 -2.15 15.11 -7.50
N ARG A 38 -1.32 14.11 -7.82
CA ARG A 38 -1.61 13.04 -8.78
C ARG A 38 -1.98 11.71 -8.10
N LEU A 39 -1.83 11.61 -6.77
CA LEU A 39 -1.91 10.35 -6.02
C LEU A 39 -3.32 9.78 -5.91
N GLN A 40 -4.40 10.55 -5.79
CA GLN A 40 -5.73 9.92 -5.71
C GLN A 40 -5.99 9.02 -6.91
N ASN A 41 -5.70 9.49 -8.13
CA ASN A 41 -5.84 8.68 -9.34
C ASN A 41 -4.79 7.57 -9.43
N LEU A 42 -3.57 7.82 -8.96
CA LEU A 42 -2.46 6.88 -9.06
C LEU A 42 -2.55 5.72 -8.05
N VAL A 43 -2.97 6.01 -6.81
CA VAL A 43 -3.22 5.06 -5.72
C VAL A 43 -4.40 4.16 -6.07
N ILE A 44 -5.45 4.73 -6.67
CA ILE A 44 -6.59 3.96 -7.19
C ILE A 44 -6.15 3.08 -8.38
N ALA A 45 -5.36 3.61 -9.32
CA ALA A 45 -4.96 2.90 -10.53
C ALA A 45 -3.92 1.79 -10.30
N ASN A 46 -2.99 1.96 -9.36
CA ASN A 46 -1.84 1.06 -9.22
C ASN A 46 -2.06 -0.10 -8.26
N LYS A 47 -3.31 -0.43 -7.88
CA LYS A 47 -3.58 -1.49 -6.89
C LYS A 47 -2.78 -1.23 -5.59
N ASN A 48 -2.68 -2.22 -4.70
CA ASN A 48 -1.92 -2.08 -3.46
C ASN A 48 -0.39 -2.15 -3.60
N ILE A 49 0.14 -1.70 -4.75
CA ILE A 49 1.56 -1.82 -5.12
C ILE A 49 2.44 -0.90 -4.28
N ILE A 50 1.95 0.27 -3.85
CA ILE A 50 2.74 1.24 -3.07
C ILE A 50 3.17 0.64 -1.72
N LEU A 51 2.22 0.09 -0.96
CA LEU A 51 2.53 -0.58 0.31
C LEU A 51 3.42 -1.81 0.07
N TYR A 52 3.16 -2.60 -0.98
CA TYR A 52 4.00 -3.75 -1.34
C TYR A 52 5.45 -3.36 -1.60
N ILE A 53 5.71 -2.33 -2.43
CA ILE A 53 7.07 -1.85 -2.71
C ILE A 53 7.75 -1.42 -1.42
N HIS A 54 7.08 -0.62 -0.60
CA HIS A 54 7.66 -0.15 0.67
C HIS A 54 8.03 -1.30 1.62
N ILE A 55 7.18 -2.32 1.73
CA ILE A 55 7.41 -3.49 2.61
C ILE A 55 8.55 -4.38 2.09
N THR A 56 8.60 -4.59 0.78
CA THR A 56 9.60 -5.45 0.13
C THR A 56 10.96 -4.79 -0.06
N ALA A 57 11.01 -3.47 -0.20
CA ALA A 57 12.24 -2.70 -0.34
C ALA A 57 13.03 -2.58 0.97
N GLN A 58 12.36 -2.73 2.13
CA GLN A 58 13.05 -2.65 3.42
C GLN A 58 13.95 -3.86 3.63
N CYS A 59 15.17 -3.63 4.11
CA CYS A 59 16.02 -4.73 4.57
C CYS A 59 15.51 -5.23 5.94
N VAL A 60 15.68 -6.52 6.25
CA VAL A 60 15.35 -7.05 7.58
C VAL A 60 16.27 -6.45 8.67
N LYS A 61 17.45 -5.95 8.28
CA LYS A 61 18.46 -5.40 9.19
C LYS A 61 18.28 -3.92 9.51
N THR A 62 17.35 -3.24 8.84
CA THR A 62 17.07 -1.81 9.06
C THR A 62 15.78 -1.65 9.86
N PRO A 63 15.68 -0.63 10.73
CA PRO A 63 14.43 -0.32 11.43
C PRO A 63 13.26 -0.16 10.45
N GLU A 64 12.09 -0.69 10.82
CA GLU A 64 10.88 -0.61 10.02
C GLU A 64 10.41 0.85 9.93
N ARG A 65 10.23 1.36 8.71
CA ARG A 65 9.79 2.74 8.45
C ARG A 65 8.28 2.86 8.52
N THR A 66 7.75 2.79 9.73
CA THR A 66 6.30 2.85 9.98
C THR A 66 5.66 4.21 9.67
N ASP A 67 6.43 5.30 9.70
CA ASP A 67 5.90 6.65 9.53
C ASP A 67 5.31 6.86 8.14
N PHE A 68 5.99 6.33 7.12
CA PHE A 68 5.49 6.35 5.74
C PHE A 68 4.17 5.59 5.58
N VAL A 69 4.07 4.43 6.22
CA VAL A 69 2.84 3.61 6.21
C VAL A 69 1.71 4.35 6.92
N ARG A 70 1.98 4.98 8.06
CA ARG A 70 0.98 5.74 8.82
C ARG A 70 0.44 6.92 8.00
N GLU A 71 1.32 7.67 7.33
CA GLU A 71 0.93 8.80 6.51
C GLU A 71 -0.01 8.36 5.37
N ILE A 72 0.39 7.33 4.61
CA ILE A 72 -0.41 6.82 3.50
C ILE A 72 -1.78 6.34 3.95
N LEU A 73 -1.86 5.63 5.08
CA LEU A 73 -3.13 5.12 5.59
C LEU A 73 -4.02 6.24 6.16
N THR A 74 -3.42 7.35 6.58
CA THR A 74 -4.16 8.55 6.97
C THR A 74 -4.73 9.26 5.74
N THR A 75 -3.98 9.35 4.64
CA THR A 75 -4.44 9.95 3.38
C THR A 75 -5.43 9.05 2.62
N CYS A 76 -5.23 7.74 2.65
CA CYS A 76 -5.93 6.75 1.83
C CYS A 76 -6.24 5.49 2.66
N PRO A 77 -7.21 5.54 3.59
CA PRO A 77 -7.52 4.42 4.48
C PRO A 77 -8.02 3.17 3.74
N PHE A 78 -8.64 3.32 2.55
CA PHE A 78 -9.11 2.19 1.74
C PHE A 78 -7.98 1.25 1.28
N LEU A 79 -6.72 1.72 1.26
CA LEU A 79 -5.58 0.88 0.94
C LEU A 79 -5.42 -0.31 1.89
N LEU A 80 -5.94 -0.24 3.12
CA LEU A 80 -5.96 -1.38 4.05
C LEU A 80 -6.63 -2.63 3.46
N PHE A 81 -7.64 -2.42 2.63
CA PHE A 81 -8.50 -3.47 2.10
C PHE A 81 -8.33 -3.69 0.60
N GLN A 82 -7.60 -2.81 -0.07
CA GLN A 82 -7.31 -2.96 -1.48
C GLN A 82 -6.49 -4.25 -1.71
N LYS A 83 -6.76 -4.95 -2.80
CA LYS A 83 -5.99 -6.13 -3.18
C LYS A 83 -4.92 -5.75 -4.18
N ASN A 84 -3.74 -6.35 -4.10
CA ASN A 84 -2.74 -6.28 -5.16
C ASN A 84 -3.12 -7.20 -6.34
N ALA A 85 -2.28 -7.28 -7.37
CA ALA A 85 -2.52 -8.17 -8.52
C ALA A 85 -2.55 -9.67 -8.17
N LYS A 86 -2.06 -10.06 -7.00
CA LYS A 86 -2.10 -11.43 -6.45
C LYS A 86 -3.26 -11.64 -5.47
N GLU A 87 -4.21 -10.71 -5.43
CA GLU A 87 -5.34 -10.71 -4.50
C GLU A 87 -4.97 -10.56 -3.01
N GLU A 88 -3.77 -10.05 -2.72
CA GLU A 88 -3.26 -9.89 -1.36
C GLU A 88 -3.59 -8.49 -0.82
N ILE A 89 -4.11 -8.43 0.39
CA ILE A 89 -4.21 -7.18 1.17
C ILE A 89 -2.88 -6.89 1.88
N PRO A 90 -2.63 -5.65 2.36
CA PRO A 90 -1.38 -5.27 3.00
C PRO A 90 -1.01 -6.20 4.15
N LEU A 91 -2.02 -6.67 4.91
CA LEU A 91 -1.81 -7.57 6.05
C LEU A 91 -1.19 -8.91 5.63
N HIS A 92 -1.59 -9.50 4.49
CA HIS A 92 -0.97 -10.73 3.97
C HIS A 92 0.50 -10.52 3.64
N ILE A 93 0.82 -9.37 3.05
CA ILE A 93 2.17 -9.03 2.62
C ILE A 93 3.07 -8.86 3.84
N VAL A 94 2.72 -7.99 4.79
CA VAL A 94 3.57 -7.73 5.97
C VAL A 94 3.79 -8.96 6.84
N ALA A 95 2.77 -9.83 6.98
CA ALA A 95 2.87 -11.04 7.76
C ALA A 95 3.88 -12.01 7.15
N ARG A 96 3.90 -12.13 5.82
CA ARG A 96 4.86 -12.98 5.10
C ARG A 96 6.30 -12.50 5.27
N TYR A 97 6.51 -11.17 5.28
CA TYR A 97 7.84 -10.57 5.42
C TYR A 97 8.26 -10.36 6.88
N GLY A 98 7.46 -10.79 7.85
CA GLY A 98 7.80 -10.70 9.28
C GLY A 98 7.91 -9.27 9.81
N ARG A 99 7.18 -8.31 9.21
CA ARG A 99 7.27 -6.88 9.55
C ARG A 99 6.38 -6.52 10.74
N SER A 100 6.90 -6.75 11.94
CA SER A 100 6.09 -6.76 13.17
C SER A 100 5.57 -5.37 13.54
N GLU A 101 6.35 -4.31 13.32
CA GLU A 101 5.93 -2.94 13.63
C GLU A 101 4.93 -2.43 12.59
N ILE A 102 5.12 -2.75 11.31
CA ILE A 102 4.15 -2.42 10.26
C ILE A 102 2.82 -3.20 10.48
N VAL A 103 2.87 -4.47 10.92
CA VAL A 103 1.66 -5.22 11.31
C VAL A 103 0.89 -4.48 12.40
N ARG A 104 1.58 -3.97 13.44
CA ARG A 104 0.92 -3.19 14.51
C ARG A 104 0.24 -1.94 13.97
N VAL A 105 0.89 -1.22 13.05
CA VAL A 105 0.31 -0.03 12.40
C VAL A 105 -0.95 -0.39 11.62
N LEU A 106 -0.90 -1.46 10.80
CA LEU A 106 -2.06 -1.89 10.02
C LEU A 106 -3.24 -2.27 10.92
N ILE A 107 -3.02 -3.07 11.97
CA ILE A 107 -4.08 -3.49 12.91
C ILE A 107 -4.69 -2.28 13.64
N LYS A 108 -3.88 -1.26 13.97
CA LYS A 108 -4.40 -0.05 14.61
C LYS A 108 -5.32 0.71 13.66
N HIS A 109 -4.93 0.86 12.40
CA HIS A 109 -5.76 1.56 11.41
C HIS A 109 -7.01 0.76 10.99
N THR A 110 -6.99 -0.58 11.04
CA THR A 110 -8.21 -1.37 10.78
C THR A 110 -9.25 -1.20 11.89
N LYS A 111 -8.83 -1.14 13.15
CA LYS A 111 -9.76 -0.92 14.28
C LYS A 111 -10.45 0.44 14.21
N VAL A 112 -9.68 1.49 13.89
CA VAL A 112 -10.23 2.84 13.68
C VAL A 112 -11.25 2.83 12.53
N ALA A 113 -10.94 2.14 11.43
CA ALA A 113 -11.88 2.02 10.31
C ALA A 113 -13.16 1.25 10.69
N GLU A 114 -13.10 0.26 11.60
CA GLU A 114 -14.27 -0.45 12.11
C GLU A 114 -15.11 0.42 13.07
N GLU A 115 -14.46 1.19 13.95
CA GLU A 115 -15.12 2.13 14.87
C GLU A 115 -15.87 3.24 14.11
N ASP A 116 -15.25 3.87 13.10
CA ASP A 116 -15.89 4.87 12.23
C ASP A 116 -17.14 4.34 11.49
N LEU A 117 -17.14 3.06 11.13
CA LEU A 117 -18.28 2.41 10.47
C LEU A 117 -19.42 2.10 11.44
N LEU A 118 -19.11 1.87 12.72
CA LEU A 118 -20.10 1.62 13.76
C LEU A 118 -20.77 2.92 14.23
N GLU A 119 -20.02 4.03 14.33
CA GLU A 119 -20.59 5.34 14.74
C GLU A 119 -21.51 5.95 13.66
N ARG A 120 -21.25 5.73 12.38
CA ARG A 120 -22.14 6.18 11.28
C ARG A 120 -23.40 5.32 11.09
N GLY A 121 -23.55 4.24 11.86
CA GLY A 121 -24.68 3.32 11.79
C GLY A 121 -25.92 3.76 12.60
N GLU A 122 -25.81 4.77 13.48
CA GLU A 122 -26.90 5.13 14.41
C GLU A 122 -27.66 6.43 14.08
N GLU A 123 -27.25 7.22 13.08
CA GLU A 123 -27.96 8.46 12.69
C GLU A 123 -29.08 8.27 11.66
N GLY A 124 -29.71 7.09 11.62
CA GLY A 124 -30.79 6.75 10.68
C GLY A 124 -32.11 6.31 11.31
N ARG A 125 -32.27 6.41 12.64
CA ARG A 125 -33.50 6.04 13.34
C ARG A 125 -33.86 7.01 14.46
N THR A 126 -34.37 8.18 14.09
CA THR A 126 -35.33 8.94 14.93
C THR A 126 -36.34 9.62 14.04
#